data_AF-A0AAE0CHC1-F1
#
_entry.id   AF-A0AAE0CHC1-F1
#
_cell.length_a   1.000
_cell.length_b   1.000
_cell.length_c   1.000
_cell.angle_alpha   90.00
_cell.angle_beta   90.00
_cell.angle_gamma   90.00
#
_symmetry.space_group_name_H-M   'P 1'
#
loop_
_entity.id
_entity.type
_entity.pdbx_description
1 polymer ?
#
loop_
_entity_poly.entity_id
_entity_poly.type
_entity_poly.pdbx_seq_one_letter_code
_entity_poly.pdbx_strand_id
1 'polypeptide(L)'
;MCTLSTFLRILCEKQDLICNVCFFITHNFDFICSDLEVDFGSDENASIVYAALAIDKELQPDKVKRQMSVANGKLSVHFEGVEARFLRASFSAFVDVLTLATKTIEQFGQGMDS
;
A
#
# COMPACT_ATOMS: atom_id res chain seq x y z
N MET A 1 -3.86 19.98 -17.66
CA MET A 1 -4.40 20.31 -16.32
C MET A 1 -5.28 19.15 -15.88
N CYS A 2 -4.72 18.16 -15.20
CA CYS A 2 -5.48 17.04 -14.65
C CYS A 2 -5.86 17.37 -13.21
N THR A 3 -7.15 17.29 -12.92
CA THR A 3 -7.79 17.55 -11.64
C THR A 3 -7.29 16.56 -10.58
N LEU A 4 -6.21 16.93 -9.90
CA LEU A 4 -5.55 16.14 -8.85
C LEU A 4 -6.35 16.02 -7.53
N SER A 5 -7.55 16.58 -7.43
CA SER A 5 -8.18 16.83 -6.12
C SER A 5 -9.17 15.76 -5.65
N THR A 6 -9.74 14.94 -6.53
CA THR A 6 -10.87 14.09 -6.14
C THR A 6 -10.47 12.68 -5.67
N PHE A 7 -9.33 12.14 -6.12
CA PHE A 7 -8.91 10.78 -5.73
C PHE A 7 -8.28 10.72 -4.34
N LEU A 8 -7.56 11.78 -3.96
CA LEU A 8 -6.90 11.87 -2.65
C LEU A 8 -7.90 12.00 -1.48
N ARG A 9 -9.13 12.48 -1.75
CA ARG A 9 -10.16 12.63 -0.72
C ARG A 9 -10.81 11.31 -0.28
N ILE A 10 -10.79 10.27 -1.11
CA ILE A 10 -11.41 8.98 -0.76
C ILE A 10 -10.56 8.19 0.24
N LEU A 11 -9.23 8.34 0.19
CA LEU A 11 -8.32 7.66 1.14
C LEU A 11 -8.19 8.41 2.47
N CYS A 12 -8.54 9.70 2.52
CA CYS A 12 -8.41 10.52 3.73
C CYS A 12 -9.60 10.39 4.71
N GLU A 13 -10.71 9.77 4.32
CA GLU A 13 -11.92 9.70 5.17
C GLU A 13 -11.89 8.54 6.19
N LYS A 14 -10.89 7.66 6.15
CA LYS A 14 -10.76 6.51 7.05
C LYS A 14 -9.35 6.43 7.65
N GLN A 15 -9.22 6.99 8.85
CA GLN A 15 -8.25 6.68 9.91
C GLN A 15 -6.85 7.34 9.90
N ASP A 16 -6.50 7.80 11.10
CA ASP A 16 -5.33 8.53 11.58
C ASP A 16 -3.96 7.81 11.42
N LEU A 17 -3.65 7.27 10.24
CA LEU A 17 -2.36 6.62 9.93
C LEU A 17 -1.54 7.35 8.85
N ILE A 18 -2.02 8.51 8.39
CA ILE A 18 -1.57 9.15 7.14
C ILE A 18 -0.24 9.91 7.27
N CYS A 19 0.33 10.08 8.46
CA CYS A 19 1.59 10.85 8.59
C CYS A 19 2.85 10.09 8.15
N ASN A 20 2.81 8.75 8.07
CA ASN A 20 3.97 7.92 7.68
C ASN A 20 3.83 7.26 6.30
N VAL A 21 2.79 7.62 5.54
CA VAL A 21 2.48 7.01 4.25
C VAL A 21 2.77 7.98 3.12
N CYS A 22 3.83 7.72 2.35
CA CYS A 22 4.15 8.54 1.18
C CYS A 22 3.52 7.94 -0.07
N PHE A 23 2.73 8.74 -0.79
CA PHE A 23 1.99 8.32 -1.97
C PHE A 23 2.36 9.15 -3.19
N PHE A 24 2.86 8.51 -4.24
CA PHE A 24 3.26 9.17 -5.48
C PHE A 24 2.53 8.55 -6.67
N ILE A 25 1.80 9.37 -7.42
CA ILE A 25 1.24 8.95 -8.72
C ILE A 25 2.09 9.54 -9.83
N THR A 26 2.57 8.67 -10.72
CA THR A 26 3.24 9.07 -11.96
C THR A 26 2.41 8.63 -13.16
N HIS A 27 2.24 9.51 -14.14
CA HIS A 27 1.58 9.20 -15.41
C HIS A 27 2.64 9.06 -16.50
N ASN A 28 2.77 7.86 -17.07
CA ASN A 28 3.43 7.65 -18.35
C ASN A 28 2.39 7.46 -19.44
N PHE A 29 2.77 7.69 -20.71
CA PHE A 29 1.83 7.68 -21.84
C PHE A 29 1.03 6.38 -22.04
N ASP A 30 1.44 5.28 -21.38
CA ASP A 30 0.80 3.95 -21.49
C ASP A 30 0.31 3.35 -20.15
N PHE A 31 0.79 3.84 -19.00
CA PHE A 31 0.49 3.27 -17.68
C PHE A 31 0.40 4.32 -16.57
N ILE A 32 -0.37 3.98 -15.54
CA ILE A 32 -0.51 4.74 -14.32
C ILE A 32 0.23 4.00 -13.23
N CYS A 33 1.19 4.67 -12.60
CA CYS A 33 1.98 4.13 -11.51
C CYS A 33 1.57 4.76 -10.19
N SER A 34 1.66 3.99 -9.12
CA SER A 34 1.37 4.44 -7.78
C SER A 34 2.27 3.75 -6.75
N ASP A 35 3.08 4.55 -6.07
CA ASP A 35 4.00 4.09 -5.03
C ASP A 35 3.43 4.35 -3.63
N LEU A 36 3.67 3.41 -2.73
CA LEU A 36 3.27 3.45 -1.33
C LEU A 36 4.46 3.00 -0.47
N GLU A 37 4.80 3.77 0.55
CA GLU A 37 5.77 3.36 1.58
C GLU A 37 5.13 3.45 2.95
N VAL A 38 5.36 2.43 3.79
CA VAL A 38 4.94 2.40 5.20
C VAL A 38 6.12 2.01 6.08
N ASP A 39 6.37 2.81 7.10
CA ASP A 39 7.41 2.56 8.11
C ASP A 39 6.83 1.79 9.31
N PHE A 40 7.41 0.63 9.60
CA PHE A 40 7.03 -0.22 10.73
C PHE A 40 8.08 -0.21 11.85
N GLY A 41 9.16 0.57 11.72
CA GLY A 41 10.23 0.72 12.71
C GLY A 41 11.15 -0.50 12.91
N SER A 42 10.79 -1.67 12.39
CA SER A 42 11.55 -2.92 12.48
C SER A 42 11.34 -3.76 11.20
N ASP A 43 12.43 -4.39 10.73
CA ASP A 43 12.39 -5.32 9.60
C ASP A 43 11.48 -6.52 9.88
N GLU A 44 11.37 -6.94 11.14
CA GLU A 44 10.52 -8.06 11.56
C GLU A 44 9.04 -7.71 11.37
N ASN A 45 8.61 -6.55 11.87
CA ASN A 45 7.23 -6.06 11.70
C ASN A 45 6.89 -5.88 10.22
N ALA A 46 7.79 -5.25 9.45
CA ALA A 46 7.59 -5.07 8.02
C ALA A 46 7.51 -6.40 7.27
N SER A 47 8.30 -7.40 7.67
CA SER A 47 8.28 -8.75 7.09
C SER A 47 7.00 -9.52 7.41
N ILE A 48 6.46 -9.37 8.63
CA ILE A 48 5.18 -9.98 9.02
C ILE A 48 4.04 -9.40 8.17
N VAL A 49 3.97 -8.07 8.03
CA VAL A 49 2.98 -7.43 7.15
C VAL A 49 3.17 -7.89 5.70
N TYR A 50 4.41 -7.90 5.21
CA TYR A 50 4.70 -8.37 3.86
C TYR A 50 4.20 -9.79 3.64
N ALA A 51 4.47 -10.71 4.55
CA ALA A 51 4.05 -12.11 4.44
C ALA A 51 2.51 -12.24 4.45
N ALA A 52 1.81 -11.44 5.27
CA ALA A 52 0.36 -11.40 5.28
C ALA A 52 -0.24 -10.89 3.96
N LEU A 53 0.39 -9.89 3.35
CA LEU A 53 -0.08 -9.25 2.12
C LEU A 53 0.38 -9.97 0.84
N ALA A 54 1.50 -10.70 0.87
CA ALA A 54 2.06 -11.40 -0.30
C ALA A 54 1.22 -12.59 -0.77
N ILE A 55 0.37 -13.12 0.11
CA ILE A 55 -0.52 -14.25 -0.20
C ILE A 55 -1.64 -13.82 -1.17
N ASP A 56 -2.06 -12.55 -1.10
CA ASP A 56 -3.14 -12.04 -1.96
C ASP A 56 -2.60 -11.70 -3.35
N LYS A 57 -2.90 -12.56 -4.33
CA LYS A 57 -2.52 -12.31 -5.73
C LYS A 57 -3.50 -11.34 -6.35
N GLU A 58 -2.98 -10.40 -7.15
CA GLU A 58 -3.84 -9.49 -7.92
C GLU A 58 -4.82 -10.29 -8.79
N LEU A 59 -6.10 -9.94 -8.71
CA LEU A 59 -7.18 -10.64 -9.42
C LEU A 59 -7.02 -10.56 -10.95
N GLN A 60 -6.30 -9.55 -11.45
CA GLN A 60 -6.07 -9.28 -12.87
C GLN A 60 -4.64 -8.77 -13.12
N PRO A 61 -3.62 -9.66 -13.08
CA PRO A 61 -2.21 -9.29 -13.23
C PRO A 61 -1.88 -8.66 -14.59
N ASP A 62 -2.72 -8.92 -15.62
CA ASP A 62 -2.59 -8.31 -16.95
C ASP A 62 -2.98 -6.83 -16.96
N LYS A 63 -3.78 -6.38 -15.98
CA LYS A 63 -4.32 -5.01 -15.92
C LYS A 63 -3.73 -4.18 -14.81
N VAL A 64 -3.38 -4.83 -13.69
CA VAL A 64 -2.70 -4.22 -12.55
C VAL A 64 -1.63 -5.16 -12.06
N LYS A 65 -0.42 -4.64 -11.94
CA LYS A 65 0.72 -5.31 -11.33
C LYS A 65 1.02 -4.65 -10.00
N ARG A 66 1.32 -5.47 -9.01
CA ARG A 66 1.78 -5.05 -7.70
C ARG A 66 3.15 -5.67 -7.45
N GLN A 67 4.09 -4.84 -7.04
CA GLN A 67 5.41 -5.26 -6.58
C GLN A 67 5.56 -4.79 -5.13
N MET A 68 6.10 -5.64 -4.27
CA MET A 68 6.29 -5.34 -2.86
C MET A 68 7.72 -5.69 -2.47
N SER A 69 8.31 -4.89 -1.61
CA SER A 69 9.64 -5.13 -1.05
C SER A 69 9.70 -4.61 0.37
N VAL A 70 10.47 -5.29 1.22
CA VAL A 70 10.80 -4.80 2.56
C VAL A 70 12.27 -4.39 2.60
N ALA A 71 12.54 -3.21 3.13
CA ALA A 71 13.89 -2.73 3.37
C ALA A 71 13.92 -1.73 4.53
N ASN A 72 14.90 -1.85 5.43
CA ASN A 72 15.16 -0.89 6.52
C ASN A 72 13.94 -0.63 7.43
N GLY A 73 13.17 -1.65 7.76
CA GLY A 73 11.96 -1.56 8.57
C GLY A 73 10.76 -1.00 7.83
N LYS A 74 10.85 -0.84 6.52
CA LYS A 74 9.83 -0.25 5.67
C LYS A 74 9.30 -1.22 4.64
N LEU A 75 8.00 -1.15 4.39
CA LEU A 75 7.33 -1.83 3.29
C LEU A 75 7.14 -0.83 2.15
N SER A 76 7.74 -1.11 1.01
CA SER A 76 7.52 -0.36 -0.23
C SER A 76 6.67 -1.19 -1.19
N VAL A 77 5.68 -0.55 -1.79
CA VAL A 77 4.73 -1.18 -2.71
C VAL A 77 4.58 -0.31 -3.95
N HIS A 78 4.84 -0.91 -5.11
CA HIS A 78 4.68 -0.29 -6.41
C HIS A 78 3.49 -0.92 -7.14
N PHE A 79 2.52 -0.09 -7.52
CA PHE A 79 1.42 -0.48 -8.38
C PHE A 79 1.61 0.11 -9.77
N GLU A 80 1.35 -0.71 -10.78
CA GLU A 80 1.35 -0.31 -12.18
C GLU A 80 0.05 -0.81 -12.81
N GLY A 81 -0.70 0.07 -13.48
CA GLY A 81 -1.96 -0.30 -14.09
C GLY A 81 -2.19 0.36 -15.44
N VAL A 82 -2.90 -0.34 -16.32
CA VAL A 82 -3.28 0.16 -17.66
C VAL A 82 -4.32 1.27 -17.58
N GLU A 83 -5.19 1.22 -16.56
CA GLU A 83 -6.24 2.23 -16.36
C GLU A 83 -6.44 2.58 -14.89
N ALA A 84 -6.82 3.83 -14.63
CA ALA A 84 -6.99 4.37 -13.29
C ALA A 84 -8.05 3.62 -12.47
N ARG A 85 -9.08 3.09 -13.16
CA ARG A 85 -10.16 2.34 -12.51
C ARG A 85 -9.68 1.04 -11.87
N PHE A 86 -8.77 0.33 -12.53
CA PHE A 86 -8.26 -0.94 -12.03
C PHE A 86 -7.25 -0.70 -10.93
N LEU A 87 -6.36 0.28 -11.13
CA LEU A 87 -5.39 0.68 -10.13
C LEU A 87 -6.09 1.15 -8.85
N ARG A 88 -7.17 1.94 -8.95
CA ARG A 88 -7.97 2.31 -7.77
C ARG A 88 -8.55 1.12 -7.05
N ALA A 89 -9.22 0.22 -7.76
CA ALA A 89 -9.92 -0.90 -7.13
C ALA A 89 -8.92 -1.81 -6.39
N SER A 90 -7.81 -2.15 -7.04
CA SER A 90 -6.72 -2.95 -6.46
C SER A 90 -6.07 -2.21 -5.28
N PHE A 91 -5.70 -0.94 -5.46
CA PHE A 91 -5.08 -0.14 -4.41
C PHE A 91 -5.98 0.04 -3.18
N SER A 92 -7.26 0.34 -3.37
CA SER A 92 -8.22 0.47 -2.26
C SER A 92 -8.34 -0.84 -1.48
N ALA A 93 -8.52 -1.98 -2.17
CA ALA A 93 -8.58 -3.28 -1.51
C ALA A 93 -7.28 -3.60 -0.75
N PHE A 94 -6.13 -3.27 -1.33
CA PHE A 94 -4.84 -3.46 -0.70
C PHE A 94 -4.69 -2.62 0.58
N VAL A 95 -5.05 -1.33 0.54
CA VAL A 95 -4.97 -0.44 1.71
C VAL A 95 -5.89 -0.90 2.84
N ASP A 96 -7.06 -1.45 2.53
CA ASP A 96 -7.97 -2.01 3.54
C ASP A 96 -7.30 -3.17 4.30
N VAL A 97 -6.68 -4.11 3.58
CA VAL A 97 -6.00 -5.26 4.19
C VAL A 97 -4.70 -4.84 4.88
N LEU A 98 -3.94 -3.92 4.31
CA LEU A 98 -2.75 -3.33 4.94
C LEU A 98 -3.10 -2.67 6.26
N THR A 99 -4.17 -1.88 6.31
CA THR A 99 -4.64 -1.23 7.55
C THR A 99 -4.98 -2.27 8.62
N LEU A 100 -5.59 -3.39 8.23
CA LEU A 100 -5.88 -4.48 9.15
C LEU A 100 -4.59 -5.14 9.67
N ALA A 101 -3.63 -5.41 8.79
CA ALA A 101 -2.35 -6.00 9.16
C ALA A 101 -1.55 -5.08 10.09
N THR A 102 -1.48 -3.78 9.77
CA THR A 102 -0.80 -2.78 10.60
C THR A 102 -1.41 -2.70 12.00
N LYS A 103 -2.75 -2.57 12.10
CA LYS A 103 -3.43 -2.58 13.40
C LYS A 103 -3.17 -3.86 14.19
N THR A 104 -3.07 -5.00 13.50
CA THR A 104 -2.75 -6.27 14.14
C THR A 104 -1.35 -6.23 14.76
N ILE A 105 -0.35 -5.72 14.06
CA ILE A 105 1.01 -5.60 14.60
C ILE A 105 1.11 -4.52 15.67
N GLU A 106 0.41 -3.40 15.54
CA GLU A 106 0.40 -2.37 16.59
C GLU A 106 -0.24 -2.90 17.89
N GLN A 107 -1.31 -3.70 17.76
CA GLN A 107 -2.03 -4.25 18.91
C GLN A 107 -1.34 -5.47 19.54
N PHE A 108 -0.65 -6.29 18.76
CA PHE A 108 -0.08 -7.57 19.22
C PHE A 108 1.45 -7.66 19.11
N GLY A 109 2.12 -6.76 18.40
CA GLY A 109 3.57 -6.76 18.19
C GLY A 109 4.38 -6.24 19.40
N GLN A 110 3.75 -5.50 20.32
CA GLN A 110 4.39 -5.03 21.56
C GLN A 110 4.68 -6.15 22.59
N GLY A 111 4.34 -7.41 22.28
CA GLY A 111 4.61 -8.57 23.14
C GLY A 111 5.91 -9.32 22.83
N MET A 112 6.70 -8.88 21.86
CA MET A 112 7.90 -9.59 21.38
C MET A 112 9.23 -8.99 21.86
N ASP A 113 9.20 -7.96 22.71
CA ASP A 113 10.38 -7.48 23.42
C ASP A 113 10.54 -8.28 24.73
N SER A 114 11.30 -9.38 24.67
CA SER A 114 11.81 -10.13 25.84
C SER A 114 13.33 -10.04 25.91
#